data_AF-A0A3N5S242-F1
#
_entry.id   AF-A0A3N5S242-F1
#
_cell.length_a   1.000
_cell.length_b   1.000
_cell.length_c   1.000
_cell.angle_alpha   90.00
_cell.angle_beta   90.00
_cell.angle_gamma   90.00
#
_symmetry.space_group_name_H-M   'P 1'
#
loop_
_entity.id
_entity.type
_entity.pdbx_description
1 polymer ?
#
loop_
_entity_poly.entity_id
_entity_poly.type
_entity_poly.pdbx_seq_one_letter_code
_entity_poly.pdbx_strand_id
1 'polypeptide(L)'
;MAAGLALVWLASPSAVLASGMAQEGGADQYASLAAALSTGLACIGAGIAVGGSGAAAVGATAEKPESFGRSLIFVGLSEGIAIYGLIISFLVLP
;
A
#
# COMPACT_ATOMS: atom_id res chain seq x y z
N MET A 1 -18.34 -29.23 -43.19
CA MET A 1 -18.56 -28.31 -42.05
C MET A 1 -17.99 -28.85 -40.75
N ALA A 2 -18.28 -30.11 -40.36
CA ALA A 2 -17.75 -30.72 -39.13
C ALA A 2 -16.22 -30.86 -39.07
N ALA A 3 -15.57 -31.27 -40.18
CA ALA A 3 -14.11 -31.42 -40.23
C ALA A 3 -13.34 -30.09 -40.09
N GLY A 4 -13.93 -28.97 -40.56
CA GLY A 4 -13.33 -27.65 -40.43
C GLY A 4 -13.36 -27.10 -39.00
N LEU A 5 -14.44 -27.37 -38.27
CA LEU A 5 -14.57 -27.03 -36.85
C LEU A 5 -13.57 -27.79 -35.98
N ALA A 6 -13.29 -29.07 -36.29
CA ALA A 6 -12.31 -29.87 -35.56
C ALA A 6 -10.86 -29.39 -35.76
N LEU A 7 -10.50 -28.99 -37.00
CA LEU A 7 -9.19 -28.41 -37.30
C LEU A 7 -9.00 -27.05 -36.64
N VAL A 8 -10.05 -26.21 -36.62
CA VAL A 8 -10.03 -24.93 -35.89
C VAL A 8 -9.86 -25.15 -34.40
N TRP A 9 -10.47 -26.18 -33.83
CA TRP A 9 -10.37 -26.51 -32.40
C TRP A 9 -8.99 -27.07 -32.00
N LEU A 10 -8.32 -27.81 -32.89
CA LEU A 10 -6.97 -28.33 -32.66
C LEU A 10 -5.86 -27.31 -32.96
N ALA A 11 -6.12 -26.36 -33.86
CA ALA A 11 -5.17 -25.31 -34.22
C ALA A 11 -5.37 -24.00 -33.43
N SER A 12 -6.51 -23.84 -32.75
CA SER A 12 -6.70 -22.74 -31.80
C SER A 12 -5.81 -22.97 -30.58
N PRO A 13 -4.91 -22.03 -30.23
CA PRO A 13 -4.20 -22.11 -28.96
C PRO A 13 -5.25 -22.22 -27.85
N SER A 14 -5.12 -23.25 -27.01
CA SER A 14 -5.90 -23.42 -25.78
C SER A 14 -6.05 -22.06 -25.11
N ALA A 15 -7.30 -21.69 -24.82
CA ALA A 15 -7.71 -20.46 -24.15
C ALA A 15 -6.52 -19.72 -23.55
N VAL A 16 -6.19 -18.55 -24.12
CA VAL A 16 -5.48 -17.53 -23.35
C VAL A 16 -6.42 -17.24 -22.19
N LEU A 17 -6.22 -17.98 -21.11
CA LEU A 17 -6.60 -17.54 -19.79
C LEU A 17 -5.89 -16.20 -19.70
N ALA A 18 -6.66 -15.10 -19.71
CA ALA A 18 -6.17 -13.89 -19.08
C ALA A 18 -5.54 -14.37 -17.78
N SER A 19 -4.23 -14.12 -17.59
CA SER A 19 -3.58 -14.45 -16.32
C SER A 19 -4.49 -13.84 -15.27
N GLY A 20 -5.27 -14.69 -14.59
CA GLY A 20 -6.07 -14.24 -13.48
C GLY A 20 -5.07 -13.54 -12.59
N MET A 21 -5.47 -12.44 -11.96
CA MET A 21 -4.71 -11.91 -10.83
C MET A 21 -4.82 -12.89 -9.63
N ALA A 22 -4.68 -14.20 -9.89
CA ALA A 22 -4.43 -15.20 -8.89
C ALA A 22 -3.00 -14.95 -8.44
N GLN A 23 -2.88 -14.08 -7.43
CA GLN A 23 -1.74 -14.08 -6.54
C GLN A 23 -1.66 -15.51 -6.01
N GLU A 24 -0.66 -16.28 -6.48
CA GLU A 24 -0.31 -17.57 -5.89
C GLU A 24 0.10 -17.30 -4.45
N GLY A 25 -0.89 -17.31 -3.55
CA GLY A 25 -0.69 -17.23 -2.11
C GLY A 25 -0.10 -18.54 -1.61
N GLY A 26 1.18 -18.77 -1.92
CA GLY A 26 1.99 -19.65 -1.09
C GLY A 26 1.89 -19.10 0.32
N ALA A 27 1.43 -19.91 1.28
CA ALA A 27 1.31 -19.50 2.67
C ALA A 27 2.73 -19.29 3.23
N ASP A 28 3.28 -18.11 3.00
CA ASP A 28 4.59 -17.72 3.52
C ASP A 28 4.43 -17.60 5.04
N GLN A 29 5.01 -18.53 5.78
CA GLN A 29 4.82 -18.64 7.24
C GLN A 29 5.26 -17.37 7.98
N TYR A 30 6.11 -16.57 7.34
CA TYR A 30 6.62 -15.30 7.86
C TYR A 30 5.83 -14.07 7.38
N ALA A 31 4.81 -14.22 6.52
CA ALA A 31 4.05 -13.09 5.97
C ALA A 31 3.43 -12.21 7.07
N SER A 32 2.83 -12.82 8.10
CA SER A 32 2.25 -12.09 9.23
C SER A 32 3.31 -11.33 10.03
N LEU A 33 4.49 -11.91 10.23
CA LEU A 33 5.60 -11.25 10.92
C LEU A 33 6.16 -10.10 10.09
N ALA A 34 6.35 -10.31 8.79
CA ALA A 34 6.83 -9.29 7.85
C ALA A 34 5.85 -8.10 7.77
N ALA A 35 4.54 -8.36 7.72
CA ALA A 35 3.52 -7.32 7.77
C ALA A 35 3.52 -6.56 9.11
N ALA A 36 3.60 -7.27 10.24
CA ALA A 36 3.67 -6.64 11.55
C ALA A 36 4.92 -5.75 11.69
N LEU A 37 6.08 -6.20 11.22
CA LEU A 37 7.31 -5.42 11.24
C LEU A 37 7.25 -4.21 10.29
N SER A 38 6.68 -4.37 9.10
CA SER A 38 6.51 -3.28 8.13
C SER A 38 5.68 -2.13 8.70
N THR A 39 4.46 -2.42 9.16
CA THR A 39 3.61 -1.39 9.79
C THR A 39 4.20 -0.89 11.09
N GLY A 40 4.70 -1.78 11.96
CA GLY A 40 5.22 -1.42 13.28
C GLY A 40 6.38 -0.43 13.21
N LEU A 41 7.40 -0.72 12.39
CA LEU A 41 8.56 0.17 12.23
C LEU A 41 8.19 1.48 11.52
N ALA A 42 7.29 1.42 10.54
CA ALA A 42 6.79 2.61 9.86
C ALA A 42 6.03 3.55 10.83
N CYS A 43 5.19 3.01 11.72
CA CYS A 43 4.48 3.77 12.73
C CYS A 43 5.41 4.42 13.76
N ILE A 44 6.51 3.76 14.13
CA ILE A 44 7.53 4.36 15.02
C ILE A 44 8.18 5.56 14.33
N GLY A 45 8.61 5.42 13.08
CA GLY A 45 9.20 6.51 12.31
C GLY A 45 8.23 7.67 12.07
N ALA A 46 6.99 7.35 11.71
CA ALA A 46 5.92 8.32 11.55
C ALA A 46 5.63 9.06 12.87
N GLY A 47 5.57 8.37 14.00
CA GLY A 47 5.34 8.99 15.31
C GLY A 47 6.41 10.01 15.68
N ILE A 48 7.68 9.72 15.39
CA ILE A 48 8.79 10.66 15.60
C ILE A 48 8.64 11.90 14.70
N ALA A 49 8.33 11.68 13.41
CA ALA A 49 8.15 12.76 12.44
C ALA A 49 6.92 13.65 12.77
N VAL A 50 5.81 13.03 13.15
CA VAL A 50 4.57 13.69 13.58
C VAL A 50 4.80 14.47 14.88
N GLY A 51 5.56 13.93 15.83
CA GLY A 51 5.90 14.63 17.06
C GLY A 51 6.58 15.98 16.81
N GLY A 52 7.54 16.03 15.89
CA GLY A 52 8.22 17.27 15.51
C GLY A 52 7.36 18.21 14.65
N SER A 53 6.76 17.68 13.58
CA SER A 53 5.93 18.49 12.66
C SER A 53 4.66 19.03 13.33
N GLY A 54 4.04 18.25 14.21
CA GLY A 54 2.88 18.64 15.00
C GLY A 54 3.20 19.75 16.01
N ALA A 55 4.30 19.63 16.75
CA ALA A 55 4.73 20.67 17.68
C ALA A 55 5.01 22.00 16.95
N ALA A 56 5.69 21.95 15.80
CA ALA A 56 5.94 23.11 14.96
C ALA A 56 4.63 23.71 14.39
N ALA A 57 3.70 22.86 13.95
CA ALA A 57 2.40 23.28 13.43
C ALA A 57 1.56 24.03 14.47
N VAL A 58 1.51 23.51 15.71
CA VAL A 58 0.80 24.16 16.82
C VAL A 58 1.46 25.48 17.19
N GLY A 59 2.79 25.52 17.26
CA GLY A 59 3.54 26.76 17.54
C GLY A 59 3.30 27.84 16.48
N ALA A 60 3.38 27.49 15.19
CA ALA A 60 3.09 28.41 14.10
C ALA A 60 1.64 28.90 14.10
N THR A 61 0.70 28.02 14.46
CA THR A 61 -0.72 28.39 14.57
C THR A 61 -0.98 29.34 15.74
N ALA A 62 -0.24 29.19 16.85
CA ALA A 62 -0.36 30.07 18.01
C ALA A 62 0.09 31.50 17.69
N GLU A 63 1.14 31.68 16.88
CA GLU A 63 1.56 33.01 16.42
C GLU A 63 0.71 33.55 15.28
N LYS A 64 0.32 32.68 14.33
CA LYS A 64 -0.38 33.04 13.10
C LYS A 64 -1.52 32.04 12.84
N PRO A 65 -2.74 32.30 13.32
CA PRO A 65 -3.86 31.35 13.20
C PRO A 65 -4.23 31.07 11.74
N GLU A 66 -3.98 32.01 10.83
CA GLU A 66 -4.17 31.83 9.39
C GLU A 66 -3.26 30.74 8.78
N SER A 67 -2.19 30.36 9.48
CA SER A 67 -1.25 29.33 9.01
C SER A 67 -1.73 27.90 9.28
N PHE A 68 -2.77 27.71 10.10
CA PHE A 68 -3.24 26.39 10.55
C PHE A 68 -3.41 25.39 9.39
N GLY A 69 -4.14 25.78 8.34
CA GLY A 69 -4.39 24.91 7.19
C GLY A 69 -3.12 24.50 6.43
N ARG A 70 -2.12 25.39 6.34
CA ARG A 70 -0.83 25.07 5.68
C ARG A 70 0.01 24.16 6.55
N SER A 71 -0.01 24.37 7.86
CA SER A 71 0.69 23.54 8.83
C SER A 71 0.17 22.10 8.84
N LEU A 72 -1.13 21.89 8.64
CA LEU A 72 -1.72 20.55 8.51
C LEU A 72 -1.20 19.77 7.30
N ILE A 73 -0.79 20.42 6.21
CA ILE A 73 -0.21 19.74 5.04
C ILE A 73 1.11 19.08 5.43
N PHE A 74 1.95 19.75 6.21
CA PHE A 74 3.23 19.19 6.66
C PHE A 74 3.07 18.09 7.69
N VAL A 75 2.07 18.18 8.58
CA VAL A 75 1.71 17.11 9.51
C VAL A 75 1.14 15.91 8.75
N GLY A 76 0.28 16.13 7.75
CA GLY A 76 -0.24 15.04 6.92
C GLY A 76 0.85 14.34 6.09
N LEU A 77 1.84 15.09 5.60
CA LEU A 77 2.98 14.52 4.89
C LEU A 77 3.85 13.62 5.78
N SER A 78 3.99 13.93 7.07
CA SER A 78 4.74 13.08 8.00
C SER A 78 4.01 11.77 8.31
N GLU A 79 2.67 11.77 8.28
CA GLU A 79 1.84 10.57 8.46
C GLU A 79 1.91 9.60 7.26
N GLY A 80 2.29 10.09 6.07
CA GLY A 80 2.47 9.27 4.87
C GLY A 80 3.40 8.07 5.07
N ILE A 81 4.40 8.19 5.96
CA ILE A 81 5.31 7.08 6.30
C ILE A 81 4.54 5.89 6.88
N ALA A 82 3.58 6.11 7.78
CA ALA A 82 2.77 5.06 8.36
C ALA A 82 1.84 4.42 7.32
N ILE A 83 1.25 5.24 6.45
CA ILE A 83 0.36 4.78 5.39
C ILE A 83 1.11 3.85 4.42
N TYR A 84 2.35 4.18 4.04
CA TYR A 84 3.14 3.29 3.19
C TYR A 84 3.50 1.97 3.87
N GLY A 85 3.80 1.95 5.18
CA GLY A 85 4.01 0.71 5.93
C GLY A 85 2.75 -0.17 5.99
N LEU A 86 1.59 0.46 6.15
CA LEU A 86 0.30 -0.24 6.10
C LEU A 86 0.00 -0.80 4.70
N ILE A 87 0.25 -0.02 3.64
CA ILE A 87 0.08 -0.47 2.25
C ILE A 87 0.96 -1.70 1.98
N ILE A 88 2.24 -1.65 2.37
CA ILE A 88 3.14 -2.80 2.20
C ILE A 88 2.62 -4.01 2.98
N SER A 89 2.07 -3.81 4.17
CA SER A 89 1.48 -4.91 4.94
C SER A 89 0.30 -5.55 4.23
N PHE A 90 -0.59 -4.77 3.59
CA PHE A 90 -1.65 -5.30 2.74
C PHE A 90 -1.16 -5.96 1.44
N LEU A 91 0.03 -5.62 0.97
CA LEU A 91 0.65 -6.32 -0.17
C LEU A 91 1.27 -7.66 0.25
N VAL A 92 1.74 -7.75 1.50
CA VAL A 92 2.36 -8.97 2.06
C VAL A 92 1.31 -9.95 2.57
N LEU A 93 0.23 -9.47 3.18
CA LEU A 93 -0.92 -10.28 3.57
C LEU A 93 -1.80 -10.51 2.33
N PRO A 94 -2.03 -11.77 1.91
CA PRO A 94 -2.86 -12.09 0.74
C PRO A 94 -4.35 -11.78 0.95
#